data_AF-A0A1Z4MSE5-F1
#
_entry.id   AF-A0A1Z4MSE5-F1
#
_cell.length_a   1.000
_cell.length_b   1.000
_cell.length_c   1.000
_cell.angle_alpha   90.00
_cell.angle_beta   90.00
_cell.angle_gamma   90.00
#
_symmetry.space_group_name_H-M   'P 1'
#
loop_
_entity.id
_entity.type
_entity.pdbx_description
1 polymer ?
#
loop_
_entity_poly.entity_id
_entity_poly.type
_entity_poly.pdbx_seq_one_letter_code
_entity_poly.pdbx_strand_id
1 'polypeptide(L)'
;MSSQNEIINNNQELKNQIKAYRNAYKARFIRNQYTNNIIITLSILLTVLIAITGTSPTFKDTKNPWAAPLGVSASAWLGLISTALISLQRLYNVQEKIAFYPSYIVKAEELIEDFDAIKTEEDLELVRKQFRQMRADEAIKRPIERSNS
;
A
#
# COMPACT_ATOMS: atom_id res chain seq x y z
N MET A 1 -37.45 -17.00 21.41
CA MET A 1 -36.62 -15.85 20.98
C MET A 1 -35.37 -15.63 21.85
N SER A 2 -34.85 -16.63 22.59
CA SER A 2 -33.64 -16.43 23.46
C SER A 2 -32.34 -17.04 22.93
N SER A 3 -32.36 -18.15 22.17
CA SER A 3 -31.12 -18.82 21.73
C SER A 3 -30.33 -18.05 20.66
N GLN A 4 -31.02 -17.37 19.74
CA GLN A 4 -30.40 -16.67 18.61
C GLN A 4 -29.64 -15.40 19.06
N ASN A 5 -30.19 -14.66 20.02
CA ASN A 5 -29.53 -13.51 20.62
C ASN A 5 -28.34 -13.94 21.50
N GLU A 6 -28.41 -15.11 22.14
CA GLU A 6 -27.27 -15.70 22.87
C GLU A 6 -26.13 -16.08 21.93
N ILE A 7 -26.41 -16.74 20.80
CA ILE A 7 -25.39 -17.10 19.82
C ILE A 7 -24.69 -15.85 19.28
N ILE A 8 -25.44 -14.81 18.92
CA ILE A 8 -24.86 -13.55 18.39
C ILE A 8 -24.06 -12.82 19.47
N ASN A 9 -24.62 -12.67 20.68
CA ASN A 9 -23.93 -11.98 21.78
C ASN A 9 -22.64 -12.70 22.21
N ASN A 10 -22.63 -14.04 22.19
CA ASN A 10 -21.45 -14.84 22.51
C ASN A 10 -20.37 -14.78 21.43
N ASN A 11 -20.71 -14.32 20.22
CA ASN A 11 -19.81 -14.25 19.07
C ASN A 11 -19.49 -12.83 18.61
N GLN A 12 -19.86 -11.82 19.40
CA GLN A 12 -19.51 -10.41 19.18
C GLN A 12 -18.00 -10.22 18.97
N GLU A 13 -17.18 -11.03 19.65
CA GLU A 13 -15.72 -11.02 19.51
C GLU A 13 -15.29 -11.35 18.08
N LEU A 14 -15.88 -12.36 17.44
CA LEU A 14 -15.56 -12.72 16.05
C LEU A 14 -15.88 -11.58 15.10
N LYS A 15 -17.05 -10.94 15.25
CA LYS A 15 -17.42 -9.77 14.45
C LYS A 15 -16.43 -8.62 14.62
N ASN A 16 -15.97 -8.38 15.86
CA ASN A 16 -14.96 -7.36 16.14
C ASN A 16 -13.60 -7.71 15.55
N GLN A 17 -13.21 -8.98 15.56
CA GLN A 17 -12.00 -9.45 14.89
C GLN A 17 -12.09 -9.20 13.38
N ILE A 18 -13.18 -9.61 12.71
CA ILE A 18 -13.37 -9.37 11.26
C ILE A 18 -13.29 -7.87 10.94
N LYS A 19 -13.95 -7.02 11.72
CA LYS A 19 -13.87 -5.55 11.60
C LYS A 19 -12.45 -5.01 11.76
N ALA A 20 -11.70 -5.51 12.74
CA ALA A 20 -10.32 -5.10 12.97
C ALA A 20 -9.42 -5.44 11.78
N TYR A 21 -9.55 -6.65 11.21
CA TYR A 21 -8.82 -7.06 10.01
C TYR A 21 -9.18 -6.20 8.80
N ARG A 22 -10.48 -5.96 8.55
CA ARG A 22 -10.94 -5.05 7.49
C ARG A 22 -10.30 -3.66 7.62
N ASN A 23 -10.32 -3.08 8.81
CA ASN A 23 -9.76 -1.75 9.06
C ASN A 23 -8.23 -1.74 8.86
N ALA A 24 -7.53 -2.80 9.29
CA ALA A 24 -6.12 -2.96 9.03
C ALA A 24 -5.81 -3.05 7.52
N TYR A 25 -6.60 -3.77 6.75
CA TYR A 25 -6.47 -3.84 5.29
C TYR A 25 -6.72 -2.48 4.63
N LYS A 26 -7.75 -1.74 5.05
CA LYS A 26 -8.01 -0.37 4.57
C LYS A 26 -6.83 0.57 4.86
N ALA A 27 -6.32 0.55 6.09
CA ALA A 27 -5.18 1.38 6.48
C ALA A 27 -3.91 1.07 5.66
N ARG A 28 -3.64 -0.22 5.41
CA ARG A 28 -2.55 -0.66 4.54
C ARG A 28 -2.78 -0.16 3.11
N PHE A 29 -3.94 -0.44 2.52
CA PHE A 29 -4.29 0.01 1.17
C PHE A 29 -4.11 1.53 1.00
N ILE A 30 -4.62 2.35 1.92
CA ILE A 30 -4.48 3.81 1.89
C ILE A 30 -3.01 4.23 1.95
N ARG A 31 -2.23 3.69 2.89
CA ARG A 31 -0.78 3.97 2.99
C ARG A 31 -0.08 3.72 1.67
N ASN A 32 -0.50 2.69 0.94
CA ASN A 32 0.14 2.30 -0.30
C ASN A 32 -0.28 3.19 -1.47
N GLN A 33 -1.53 3.64 -1.50
CA GLN A 33 -1.94 4.69 -2.44
C GLN A 33 -1.12 5.97 -2.24
N TYR A 34 -0.85 6.35 -0.99
CA TYR A 34 0.08 7.45 -0.70
C TYR A 34 1.49 7.17 -1.23
N THR A 35 2.06 5.99 -0.99
CA THR A 35 3.36 5.59 -1.54
C THR A 35 3.39 5.66 -3.07
N ASN A 36 2.37 5.15 -3.76
CA ASN A 36 2.24 5.23 -5.22
C ASN A 36 2.19 6.68 -5.71
N ASN A 37 1.42 7.53 -5.04
CA ASN A 37 1.33 8.95 -5.40
C ASN A 37 2.67 9.67 -5.22
N ILE A 38 3.43 9.33 -4.18
CA ILE A 38 4.79 9.86 -3.97
C ILE A 38 5.71 9.38 -5.11
N ILE A 39 5.64 8.10 -5.48
CA ILE A 39 6.41 7.56 -6.62
C ILE A 39 6.09 8.32 -7.90
N ILE A 40 4.81 8.46 -8.25
CA ILE A 40 4.37 9.20 -9.44
C ILE A 40 4.89 10.64 -9.41
N THR A 41 4.75 11.33 -8.28
CA THR A 41 5.21 12.72 -8.12
C THR A 41 6.73 12.83 -8.30
N LEU A 42 7.50 11.93 -7.67
CA LEU A 42 8.96 11.89 -7.81
C LEU A 42 9.40 11.54 -9.24
N SER A 43 8.68 10.65 -9.93
CA SER A 43 8.95 10.32 -11.34
C SER A 43 8.68 11.51 -12.27
N ILE A 44 7.62 12.28 -12.02
CA ILE A 44 7.34 13.52 -12.76
C ILE A 44 8.45 14.55 -12.50
N LEU A 45 8.81 14.78 -11.24
CA LEU A 45 9.91 15.69 -10.87
C LEU A 45 11.22 15.27 -11.55
N LEU A 46 11.57 13.98 -11.49
CA LEU A 46 12.75 13.44 -12.14
C LEU A 46 12.75 13.67 -13.66
N THR A 47 11.60 13.49 -14.32
CA THR A 47 11.45 13.73 -15.76
C THR A 47 11.69 15.19 -16.11
N VAL A 48 11.16 16.11 -15.30
CA VAL A 48 11.41 17.56 -15.46
C VAL A 48 12.88 17.89 -15.23
N LEU A 49 13.51 17.36 -14.18
CA LEU A 49 14.94 17.53 -13.91
C LEU A 49 15.79 17.06 -15.10
N ILE A 50 15.53 15.85 -15.61
CA ILE A 50 16.24 15.28 -16.76
C ILE A 50 16.04 16.15 -18.00
N ALA A 51 14.80 16.58 -18.29
CA ALA A 51 14.51 17.44 -19.43
C ALA A 51 15.32 18.74 -19.38
N ILE A 52 15.32 19.43 -18.23
CA ILE A 52 16.09 20.67 -18.02
C ILE A 52 17.60 20.42 -18.24
N THR A 53 18.13 19.31 -17.73
CA THR A 53 19.55 18.96 -17.91
C THR A 53 19.91 18.55 -19.34
N GLY A 54 19.04 17.82 -20.04
CA GLY A 54 19.31 17.28 -21.37
C GLY A 54 19.11 18.28 -22.51
N THR A 55 18.20 19.23 -22.37
CA THR A 55 17.89 20.21 -23.43
C THR A 55 18.61 21.55 -23.26
N SER A 56 19.15 21.88 -22.08
CA SER A 56 19.80 23.18 -21.89
C SER A 56 21.22 23.22 -22.48
N PRO A 57 21.52 24.17 -23.39
CA PRO A 57 22.86 24.39 -23.93
C PRO A 57 23.91 24.63 -22.84
N THR A 58 23.48 25.12 -21.68
CA THR A 58 24.37 25.48 -20.59
C THR A 58 24.91 24.32 -19.76
N PHE A 59 24.35 23.11 -19.87
CA PHE A 59 25.02 21.89 -19.37
C PHE A 59 26.01 21.31 -20.37
N LYS A 60 25.99 21.77 -21.63
CA LYS A 60 26.95 21.37 -22.68
C LYS A 60 28.17 22.28 -22.72
N ASP A 61 28.08 23.48 -22.15
CA ASP A 61 29.18 24.44 -22.10
C ASP A 61 30.10 24.19 -20.89
N THR A 62 31.11 23.34 -21.10
CA THR A 62 32.09 22.96 -20.08
C THR A 62 32.97 24.12 -19.58
N LYS A 63 32.89 25.29 -20.22
CA LYS A 63 33.69 26.48 -19.89
C LYS A 63 33.07 27.36 -18.81
N ASN A 64 31.77 27.21 -18.53
CA ASN A 64 31.09 27.98 -17.47
C ASN A 64 30.20 27.07 -16.59
N PRO A 65 30.72 26.55 -15.46
CA PRO A 65 29.99 25.63 -14.58
C PRO A 65 28.77 26.26 -13.88
N TRP A 66 28.60 27.58 -13.97
CA TRP A 66 27.47 28.35 -13.45
C TRP A 66 26.41 28.67 -14.50
N ALA A 67 26.64 28.31 -15.77
CA ALA A 67 25.70 28.59 -16.84
C ALA A 67 24.42 27.74 -16.73
N ALA A 68 24.46 26.63 -15.99
CA ALA A 68 23.30 25.77 -15.76
C ALA A 68 22.08 26.61 -15.30
N PRO A 69 20.86 26.24 -15.73
CA PRO A 69 19.65 26.98 -15.46
C PRO A 69 19.51 27.25 -13.95
N LEU A 70 19.08 28.48 -13.63
CA LEU A 70 18.93 29.01 -12.27
C LEU A 70 20.25 29.25 -11.50
N GLY A 71 21.42 29.23 -12.14
CA GLY A 71 22.71 29.53 -11.50
C GLY A 71 23.21 28.45 -10.55
N VAL A 72 22.68 27.23 -10.67
CA VAL A 72 23.02 26.07 -9.83
C VAL A 72 24.00 25.18 -10.58
N SER A 73 25.09 24.72 -9.93
CA SER A 73 26.13 23.94 -10.61
C SER A 73 25.59 22.63 -11.23
N ALA A 74 26.22 22.18 -12.31
CA ALA A 74 25.86 20.91 -12.95
C ALA A 74 25.92 19.71 -11.99
N SER A 75 26.87 19.71 -11.04
CA SER A 75 27.00 18.69 -10.00
C SER A 75 25.82 18.66 -9.02
N ALA A 76 25.25 19.81 -8.67
CA ALA A 76 24.07 19.88 -7.80
C ALA A 76 22.82 19.32 -8.50
N TRP A 77 22.66 19.58 -9.80
CA TRP A 77 21.57 18.98 -10.61
C TRP A 77 21.69 17.45 -10.70
N LEU A 78 22.89 16.92 -10.96
CA LEU A 78 23.12 15.47 -10.96
C LEU A 78 22.89 14.84 -9.57
N GLY A 79 23.23 15.56 -8.50
CA GLY A 79 22.94 15.16 -7.12
C GLY A 79 21.43 15.04 -6.83
N LEU A 80 20.62 15.98 -7.32
CA LEU A 80 19.16 15.94 -7.21
C LEU A 80 18.56 14.76 -7.98
N ILE A 81 19.02 14.53 -9.21
CA ILE A 81 18.60 13.37 -10.04
C ILE A 81 18.94 12.05 -9.34
N SER A 82 20.16 11.92 -8.83
CA SER A 82 20.60 10.71 -8.10
C SER A 82 19.77 10.47 -6.84
N THR A 83 19.50 11.52 -6.07
CA THR A 83 18.67 11.43 -4.85
C THR A 83 17.24 11.02 -5.16
N ALA A 84 16.64 11.55 -6.23
CA ALA A 84 15.31 11.18 -6.69
C ALA A 84 15.24 9.70 -7.13
N LEU A 85 16.24 9.22 -7.88
CA LEU A 85 16.34 7.81 -8.30
C LEU A 85 16.46 6.85 -7.11
N ILE A 86 17.33 7.14 -6.15
CA ILE A 86 17.48 6.33 -4.93
C ILE A 86 16.18 6.32 -4.12
N SER A 87 15.50 7.47 -4.02
CA SER A 87 14.23 7.58 -3.29
C SER A 87 13.13 6.78 -3.97
N LEU A 88 13.03 6.84 -5.30
CA LEU A 88 12.11 6.01 -6.09
C LEU A 88 12.37 4.53 -5.89
N GLN A 89 13.62 4.08 -5.99
CA GLN A 89 13.98 2.68 -5.78
C GLN A 89 13.55 2.17 -4.39
N ARG A 90 13.77 2.97 -3.35
CA ARG A 90 13.35 2.63 -1.98
C ARG A 90 11.83 2.51 -1.87
N LEU A 91 11.09 3.40 -2.52
CA LEU A 91 9.63 3.39 -2.49
C LEU A 91 9.05 2.21 -3.30
N TYR A 92 9.63 1.85 -4.44
CA TYR A 92 9.22 0.67 -5.22
C TYR A 92 9.40 -0.64 -4.43
N ASN A 93 10.52 -0.79 -3.71
CA ASN A 93 10.74 -1.94 -2.82
C ASN A 93 9.70 -2.04 -1.69
N VAL A 94 9.09 -0.92 -1.29
CA VAL A 94 7.98 -0.88 -0.33
C VAL A 94 6.64 -1.18 -1.03
N GLN A 95 6.46 -0.76 -2.29
CA GLN A 95 5.21 -0.85 -3.07
C GLN A 95 4.84 -2.27 -3.53
N GLU A 96 5.80 -3.12 -3.95
CA GLU A 96 5.53 -4.44 -4.56
C GLU A 96 4.67 -5.40 -3.71
N LYS A 97 4.44 -5.06 -2.45
CA LYS A 97 3.93 -5.95 -1.42
C LYS A 97 2.38 -6.13 -1.36
N ILE A 98 1.61 -5.62 -2.34
CA ILE A 98 0.37 -4.90 -1.99
C ILE A 98 -0.87 -5.10 -2.89
N ALA A 99 -0.76 -5.68 -4.09
CA ALA A 99 -1.88 -5.72 -5.04
C ALA A 99 -3.17 -6.42 -4.55
N PHE A 100 -3.13 -7.14 -3.42
CA PHE A 100 -4.20 -8.03 -2.97
C PHE A 100 -5.11 -7.44 -1.88
N TYR A 101 -4.79 -6.29 -1.27
CA TYR A 101 -5.58 -5.74 -0.16
C TYR A 101 -7.03 -5.36 -0.50
N PRO A 102 -7.38 -4.85 -1.71
CA PRO A 102 -8.77 -4.58 -2.06
C PRO A 102 -9.69 -5.79 -1.95
N SER A 103 -9.26 -6.96 -2.42
CA SER A 103 -10.09 -8.19 -2.34
C SER A 103 -10.33 -8.65 -0.91
N TYR A 104 -9.37 -8.45 0.00
CA TYR A 104 -9.54 -8.80 1.41
C TYR A 104 -10.42 -7.81 2.17
N ILE A 105 -10.46 -6.54 1.73
CA ILE A 105 -11.40 -5.55 2.27
C ILE A 105 -12.82 -5.95 1.93
N VAL A 106 -13.10 -6.25 0.66
CA VAL A 106 -14.42 -6.68 0.18
C VAL A 106 -14.87 -7.96 0.89
N LYS A 107 -14.01 -8.98 0.91
CA LYS A 107 -14.31 -10.25 1.59
C LYS A 107 -14.58 -10.08 3.09
N ALA A 108 -13.89 -9.15 3.77
CA ALA A 108 -14.16 -8.86 5.16
C ALA A 108 -15.44 -8.03 5.37
N GLU A 109 -15.90 -7.27 4.38
CA GLU A 109 -17.21 -6.61 4.40
C GLU A 109 -18.34 -7.63 4.20
N GLU A 110 -18.21 -8.52 3.23
CA GLU A 110 -19.12 -9.66 3.01
C GLU A 110 -19.29 -10.49 4.30
N LEU A 111 -18.18 -10.85 4.97
CA LEU A 111 -18.23 -11.62 6.22
C LEU A 111 -18.93 -10.88 7.37
N ILE A 112 -18.94 -9.55 7.38
CA ILE A 112 -19.67 -8.77 8.40
C ILE A 112 -21.16 -8.78 8.09
N GLU A 113 -21.53 -8.65 6.81
CA GLU A 113 -22.91 -8.74 6.36
C GLU A 113 -23.49 -10.14 6.60
N ASP A 114 -22.74 -11.18 6.26
CA ASP A 114 -23.10 -12.57 6.54
C ASP A 114 -23.24 -12.81 8.05
N PHE A 115 -22.36 -12.25 8.87
CA PHE A 115 -22.47 -12.33 10.32
C PHE A 115 -23.76 -11.68 10.85
N ASP A 116 -24.17 -10.56 10.27
CA ASP A 116 -25.40 -9.86 10.64
C ASP A 116 -26.67 -10.57 10.15
N ALA A 117 -26.53 -11.46 9.17
CA ALA A 117 -27.61 -12.29 8.65
C ALA A 117 -27.71 -13.68 9.33
N ILE A 118 -26.85 -14.01 10.30
CA ILE A 118 -26.81 -15.33 10.95
C ILE A 118 -28.16 -15.69 11.57
N LYS A 119 -28.68 -16.87 11.20
CA LYS A 119 -29.89 -17.44 11.79
C LYS A 119 -29.65 -18.76 12.50
N THR A 120 -28.57 -19.45 12.17
CA THR A 120 -28.25 -20.78 12.68
C THR A 120 -26.78 -20.88 13.11
N GLU A 121 -26.45 -21.91 13.90
CA GLU A 121 -25.05 -22.20 14.27
C GLU A 121 -24.22 -22.63 13.05
N GLU A 122 -24.85 -23.25 12.05
CA GLU A 122 -24.20 -23.63 10.78
C GLU A 122 -23.73 -22.40 10.00
N ASP A 123 -24.54 -21.32 9.95
CA ASP A 123 -24.16 -20.04 9.33
C ASP A 123 -22.93 -19.44 10.03
N LEU A 124 -22.92 -19.47 11.36
CA LEU A 124 -21.79 -18.98 12.16
C LEU A 124 -20.51 -19.77 11.89
N GLU A 125 -20.60 -21.10 11.78
CA GLU A 125 -19.46 -21.95 11.46
C GLU A 125 -18.94 -21.69 10.04
N LEU A 126 -19.82 -21.41 9.10
CA LEU A 126 -19.46 -21.01 7.73
C LEU A 126 -18.67 -19.68 7.73
N VAL A 127 -19.16 -18.65 8.43
CA VAL A 127 -18.45 -17.37 8.59
C VAL A 127 -17.08 -17.58 9.25
N ARG A 128 -17.00 -18.39 10.30
CA ARG A 128 -15.71 -18.75 10.96
C ARG A 128 -14.75 -19.44 10.00
N LYS A 129 -15.25 -20.37 9.17
CA LYS A 129 -14.44 -21.09 8.18
C LYS A 129 -13.92 -20.16 7.10
N GLN A 130 -14.79 -19.33 6.53
CA GLN A 130 -14.41 -18.36 5.51
C GLN A 130 -13.44 -17.30 6.06
N PHE A 131 -13.62 -16.84 7.31
CA PHE A 131 -12.67 -15.94 7.97
C PHE A 131 -11.30 -16.60 8.16
N ARG A 132 -11.25 -17.86 8.61
CA ARG A 132 -9.99 -18.62 8.72
C ARG A 132 -9.30 -18.76 7.37
N GLN A 133 -10.05 -19.08 6.31
CA GLN A 133 -9.52 -19.21 4.96
C GLN A 133 -8.97 -17.87 4.45
N MET A 134 -9.72 -16.77 4.64
CA MET A 134 -9.26 -15.42 4.27
C MET A 134 -7.91 -15.08 4.90
N ARG A 135 -7.73 -15.38 6.20
CA ARG A 135 -6.45 -15.15 6.90
C ARG A 135 -5.33 -16.06 6.39
N ALA A 136 -5.64 -17.32 6.06
CA ALA A 136 -4.65 -18.24 5.51
C ALA A 136 -4.19 -17.79 4.11
N ASP A 137 -5.13 -17.39 3.25
CA ASP A 137 -4.85 -16.85 1.92
C ASP A 137 -4.00 -15.58 2.03
N GLU A 138 -4.31 -14.69 2.98
CA GLU A 138 -3.51 -13.50 3.25
C GLU A 138 -2.09 -13.86 3.69
N ALA A 139 -1.92 -14.84 4.58
CA ALA A 139 -0.61 -15.23 5.07
C ALA A 139 0.30 -15.77 3.95
N ILE A 140 -0.27 -16.45 2.95
CA ILE A 140 0.46 -16.95 1.77
C ILE A 140 0.83 -15.80 0.82
N LYS A 141 -0.10 -14.87 0.59
CA LYS A 141 0.11 -13.73 -0.32
C LYS A 141 0.82 -12.56 0.33
N ARG A 142 0.98 -12.57 1.65
CA ARG A 142 1.85 -11.63 2.34
C ARG A 142 3.24 -11.85 1.78
N PRO A 143 3.83 -10.85 1.10
CA PRO A 143 5.22 -10.93 0.72
C PRO A 143 6.01 -11.18 1.98
N ILE A 144 6.88 -12.18 1.92
CA ILE A 144 7.70 -12.67 3.02
C ILE A 144 8.29 -11.45 3.75
N GLU A 145 7.73 -11.10 4.92
CA GLU A 145 8.31 -10.11 5.84
C GLU A 145 9.57 -10.68 6.52
N ARG A 146 9.97 -11.91 6.20
CA ARG A 146 11.15 -12.56 6.78
C ARG A 146 12.43 -12.16 6.05
N SER A 147 13.38 -11.75 6.90
CA SER A 147 14.79 -11.46 6.69
C SER A 147 15.12 -10.23 5.84
N ASN A 148 15.08 -9.07 6.50
CA ASN A 148 16.30 -8.29 6.65
C ASN A 148 16.42 -7.95 8.15
N SER A 149 16.90 -8.93 8.91
CA SER A 149 17.64 -8.71 10.15
C SER A 149 19.02 -8.17 9.80
#